data_AF-A0A8C6M015-F1
#
_entry.id   AF-A0A8C6M015-F1
#
_cell.length_a   1.000
_cell.length_b   1.000
_cell.length_c   1.000
_cell.angle_alpha   90.00
_cell.angle_beta   90.00
_cell.angle_gamma   90.00
#
_symmetry.space_group_name_H-M   'P 1'
#
loop_
_entity.id
_entity.type
_entity.pdbx_description
1 polymer ?
#
loop_
_entity_poly.entity_id
_entity_poly.type
_entity_poly.pdbx_seq_one_letter_code
_entity_poly.pdbx_strand_id
1 'polypeptide(L)'
;GALKTDHGILRICTRYTPDQDTMTFSDGLTLNRTQMHNAGFGPLTDLVFTFANQLLPIEMDDTETGLLSAICLISGDRQDLEEPSKVDQLQEPLLEALKIYVRKRRPSKPHMFPKTLMKITDLRSISAKGAERVISLKMEIPGSMPPLIQEMLENSEGQDSQSSSNSSTSAKAGSSPSSKDTDPVESPGSLDTEEPPATPPSDEP
;
A
#
# COMPACT_ATOMS: atom_id res chain seq x y z
N GLY A 1 1.44 1.20 3.14
CA GLY A 1 1.64 2.53 2.51
C GLY A 1 1.90 2.49 1.01
N ALA A 2 3.15 2.59 0.56
CA ALA A 2 3.55 2.82 -0.84
C ALA A 2 2.95 1.85 -1.89
N LEU A 3 2.63 0.61 -1.51
CA LEU A 3 2.13 -0.43 -2.43
C LEU A 3 0.71 -0.18 -2.94
N LYS A 4 -0.13 0.57 -2.19
CA LYS A 4 -1.47 0.97 -2.65
C LYS A 4 -1.37 2.13 -3.65
N THR A 5 -0.44 3.05 -3.42
CA THR A 5 -0.10 4.14 -4.36
C THR A 5 0.47 3.60 -5.67
N ASP A 6 1.32 2.56 -5.62
CA ASP A 6 1.84 1.87 -6.82
C ASP A 6 0.69 1.37 -7.71
N HIS A 7 -0.30 0.71 -7.12
CA HIS A 7 -1.46 0.21 -7.86
C HIS A 7 -2.27 1.34 -8.51
N GLY A 8 -2.55 2.42 -7.77
CA GLY A 8 -3.30 3.57 -8.28
C GLY A 8 -2.59 4.28 -9.45
N ILE A 9 -1.29 4.50 -9.30
CA ILE A 9 -0.45 5.15 -10.33
C ILE A 9 -0.31 4.26 -11.56
N LEU A 10 -0.06 2.96 -11.39
CA LEU A 10 0.03 2.04 -12.53
C LEU A 10 -1.28 1.99 -13.31
N ARG A 11 -2.41 1.89 -12.58
CA ARG A 11 -3.75 1.81 -13.17
C ARG A 11 -4.14 3.06 -13.97
N ILE A 12 -3.80 4.27 -13.51
CA ILE A 12 -4.08 5.48 -14.29
C ILE A 12 -3.17 5.57 -15.52
N CYS A 13 -1.91 5.13 -15.41
CA CYS A 13 -0.94 5.22 -16.50
C CYS A 13 -1.25 4.25 -17.64
N THR A 14 -1.83 3.08 -17.35
CA THR A 14 -2.33 2.17 -18.40
C THR A 14 -3.63 2.65 -19.06
N ARG A 15 -4.26 3.70 -18.53
CA ARG A 15 -5.47 4.34 -19.07
C ARG A 15 -5.17 5.71 -19.72
N TYR A 16 -3.93 5.90 -20.14
CA TYR A 16 -3.47 7.06 -20.88
C TYR A 16 -3.82 6.95 -22.37
N THR A 17 -4.34 8.04 -22.95
CA THR A 17 -4.67 8.15 -24.37
C THR A 17 -3.69 9.14 -25.03
N PRO A 18 -2.68 8.64 -25.76
CA PRO A 18 -1.60 9.48 -26.29
C PRO A 18 -2.08 10.57 -27.25
N ASP A 19 -3.05 10.25 -28.10
CA ASP A 19 -3.57 11.17 -29.12
C ASP A 19 -4.24 12.42 -28.53
N GLN A 20 -4.72 12.33 -27.29
CA GLN A 20 -5.43 13.40 -26.60
C GLN A 20 -4.63 13.99 -25.42
N ASP A 21 -3.49 13.39 -25.07
CA ASP A 21 -2.74 13.65 -23.84
C ASP A 21 -3.66 13.66 -22.59
N THR A 22 -4.50 12.63 -22.47
CA THR A 22 -5.48 12.48 -21.38
C THR A 22 -5.35 11.17 -20.62
N MET A 23 -5.76 11.16 -19.36
CA MET A 23 -5.91 9.96 -18.53
C MET A 23 -7.36 9.76 -18.13
N THR A 24 -7.83 8.51 -18.13
CA THR A 24 -9.21 8.17 -17.76
C THR A 24 -9.26 7.39 -16.45
N PHE A 25 -10.03 7.90 -15.50
CA PHE A 25 -10.24 7.34 -14.17
C PHE A 25 -11.25 6.20 -14.16
N SER A 26 -11.30 5.48 -13.03
CA SER A 26 -12.19 4.34 -12.77
C SER A 26 -13.67 4.64 -13.02
N ASP A 27 -14.11 5.86 -12.70
CA ASP A 27 -15.47 6.36 -12.86
C ASP A 27 -15.79 6.83 -14.29
N GLY A 28 -14.82 6.78 -15.20
CA GLY A 28 -14.95 7.26 -16.58
C GLY A 28 -14.61 8.73 -16.76
N LEU A 29 -14.20 9.45 -15.72
CA LEU A 29 -13.73 10.82 -15.84
C LEU A 29 -12.42 10.86 -16.64
N THR A 30 -12.37 11.64 -17.72
CA THR A 30 -11.15 11.84 -18.52
C THR A 30 -10.61 13.24 -18.28
N LEU A 31 -9.35 13.32 -17.84
CA LEU A 31 -8.66 14.57 -17.56
C LEU A 31 -7.43 14.73 -18.45
N ASN A 32 -7.25 15.92 -19.01
CA ASN A 32 -6.00 16.31 -19.65
C ASN A 32 -4.93 16.68 -18.60
N ARG A 33 -3.69 16.92 -19.04
CA ARG A 33 -2.57 17.29 -18.16
C ARG A 33 -2.88 18.47 -17.22
N THR A 34 -3.45 19.55 -17.75
CA THR A 34 -3.78 20.75 -16.94
C THR A 34 -4.86 20.45 -15.90
N GLN A 35 -5.88 19.70 -16.28
CA GLN A 35 -6.95 19.29 -15.36
C GLN A 35 -6.43 18.35 -14.27
N MET A 36 -5.56 17.39 -14.63
CA MET A 36 -4.87 16.52 -13.66
C MET A 36 -4.07 17.33 -12.64
N HIS A 37 -3.28 18.29 -13.11
CA HIS A 37 -2.52 19.19 -12.25
C HIS A 37 -3.41 19.92 -11.24
N ASN A 38 -4.48 20.54 -11.75
CA ASN A 38 -5.41 21.34 -10.94
C ASN A 38 -6.32 20.49 -10.05
N ALA A 39 -6.50 19.21 -10.37
CA ALA A 39 -7.24 18.26 -9.55
C ALA A 39 -6.50 17.85 -8.26
N GLY A 40 -5.23 18.22 -8.12
CA GLY A 40 -4.44 18.01 -6.90
C GLY A 40 -3.12 17.28 -7.13
N PHE A 41 -2.86 16.72 -8.33
CA PHE A 41 -1.57 16.09 -8.64
C PHE A 41 -0.43 17.11 -8.62
N GLY A 42 -0.69 18.36 -9.01
CA GLY A 42 0.33 19.41 -9.01
C GLY A 42 1.59 18.96 -9.76
N PRO A 43 2.80 19.13 -9.16
CA PRO A 43 4.07 18.70 -9.76
C PRO A 43 4.17 17.20 -10.08
N LEU A 44 3.35 16.34 -9.45
CA LEU A 44 3.33 14.90 -9.73
C LEU A 44 2.81 14.59 -11.14
N THR A 45 2.02 15.49 -11.72
CA THR A 45 1.38 15.31 -13.01
C THR A 45 2.38 14.92 -14.09
N ASP A 46 3.47 15.68 -14.24
CA ASP A 46 4.43 15.42 -15.32
C ASP A 46 5.15 14.09 -15.16
N LEU A 47 5.38 13.65 -13.92
CA LEU A 47 5.97 12.34 -13.63
C LEU A 47 5.03 11.21 -14.06
N VAL A 48 3.74 11.30 -13.71
CA VAL A 48 2.73 10.28 -14.06
C VAL A 48 2.56 10.20 -15.59
N PHE A 49 2.45 11.34 -16.27
CA PHE A 49 2.35 11.35 -17.73
C PHE A 49 3.62 10.89 -18.44
N THR A 50 4.80 11.24 -17.91
CA THR A 50 6.08 10.75 -18.45
C THR A 50 6.15 9.23 -18.31
N PHE A 51 5.77 8.69 -17.15
CA PHE A 51 5.73 7.26 -16.92
C PHE A 51 4.73 6.55 -17.83
N ALA A 52 3.52 7.09 -18.00
CA ALA A 52 2.55 6.56 -18.95
C ALA A 52 3.09 6.48 -20.38
N ASN A 53 3.79 7.52 -20.84
CA ASN A 53 4.46 7.51 -22.14
C ASN A 53 5.56 6.43 -22.23
N GLN A 54 6.28 6.14 -21.14
CA GLN A 54 7.26 5.06 -21.10
C GLN A 54 6.64 3.66 -21.12
N LEU A 55 5.37 3.52 -20.72
CA LEU A 55 4.65 2.24 -20.79
C LEU A 55 4.18 1.93 -22.23
N LEU A 56 3.93 2.94 -23.07
CA LEU A 56 3.42 2.75 -24.44
C LEU A 56 4.28 1.76 -25.27
N PRO A 57 5.62 1.88 -25.32
CA PRO A 57 6.45 0.96 -26.10
C PRO A 57 6.58 -0.44 -25.49
N ILE A 58 6.11 -0.62 -24.25
CA ILE A 58 6.05 -1.93 -23.60
C ILE A 58 4.82 -2.69 -24.10
N GLU A 59 3.75 -1.98 -24.48
CA GLU A 59 2.49 -2.55 -24.94
C GLU A 59 1.99 -3.58 -23.93
N MET A 60 1.93 -3.21 -22.65
CA MET A 60 1.50 -4.13 -21.60
C MET A 60 0.06 -4.58 -21.84
N ASP A 61 -0.20 -5.88 -21.66
CA ASP A 61 -1.58 -6.37 -21.59
C ASP A 61 -2.05 -6.45 -20.14
N ASP A 62 -3.30 -6.86 -19.95
CA ASP A 62 -3.92 -7.00 -18.63
C ASP A 62 -3.19 -8.02 -17.75
N THR A 63 -2.59 -9.06 -18.36
CA THR A 63 -1.86 -10.11 -17.61
C THR A 63 -0.55 -9.55 -17.07
N GLU A 64 0.22 -8.83 -17.91
CA GLU A 64 1.46 -8.18 -17.52
C GLU A 64 1.21 -7.10 -16.47
N THR A 65 0.15 -6.31 -16.64
CA THR A 65 -0.27 -5.29 -15.67
C THR A 65 -0.67 -5.90 -14.33
N GLY A 66 -1.43 -7.00 -14.36
CA GLY A 66 -1.83 -7.73 -13.16
C GLY A 66 -0.64 -8.34 -12.42
N LEU A 67 0.30 -8.96 -13.14
CA LEU A 67 1.53 -9.52 -12.56
C LEU A 67 2.42 -8.43 -11.97
N LEU A 68 2.62 -7.31 -12.68
CA LEU A 68 3.36 -6.15 -12.17
C LEU A 68 2.73 -5.61 -10.87
N SER A 69 1.41 -5.46 -10.87
CA SER A 69 0.65 -5.02 -9.69
C SER A 69 0.83 -5.99 -8.52
N ALA A 70 0.75 -7.31 -8.77
CA ALA A 70 0.93 -8.32 -7.75
C ALA A 70 2.36 -8.31 -7.18
N ILE A 71 3.38 -8.18 -8.02
CA ILE A 71 4.78 -8.08 -7.58
C ILE A 71 4.98 -6.83 -6.71
N CYS A 72 4.40 -5.68 -7.10
CA CYS A 72 4.41 -4.48 -6.26
C CYS A 72 3.72 -4.75 -4.92
N LEU A 73 2.53 -5.34 -4.90
CA LEU A 73 1.81 -5.65 -3.66
C LEU A 73 2.54 -6.64 -2.73
N ILE A 74 3.24 -7.61 -3.31
CA ILE A 74 4.04 -8.61 -2.59
C ILE A 74 5.50 -8.15 -2.57
N SER A 75 5.78 -6.98 -1.98
CA SER A 75 7.16 -6.49 -1.80
C SER A 75 7.65 -6.73 -0.37
N GLY A 76 8.85 -7.33 -0.25
CA GLY A 76 9.55 -7.61 1.00
C GLY A 76 10.20 -6.38 1.67
N ASP A 77 10.22 -5.23 1.00
CA ASP A 77 10.88 -4.00 1.48
C ASP A 77 10.14 -3.28 2.62
N ARG A 78 9.17 -3.95 3.24
CA ARG A 78 8.37 -3.45 4.35
C ARG A 78 9.10 -3.73 5.66
N GLN A 79 9.47 -2.68 6.39
CA GLN A 79 10.20 -2.78 7.66
C GLN A 79 9.34 -3.39 8.80
N ASP A 80 8.02 -3.46 8.60
CA ASP A 80 7.00 -3.95 9.51
C ASP A 80 6.58 -5.40 9.25
N LEU A 81 7.29 -6.15 8.40
CA LEU A 81 6.97 -7.55 8.13
C LEU A 81 7.40 -8.47 9.28
N GLU A 82 6.44 -9.25 9.79
CA GLU A 82 6.72 -10.34 10.72
C GLU A 82 7.54 -11.46 10.07
N GLU A 83 7.26 -11.77 8.80
CA GLU A 83 7.86 -12.90 8.07
C GLU A 83 8.36 -12.50 6.67
N PRO A 84 9.44 -11.69 6.57
CA PRO A 84 9.96 -11.20 5.29
C PRO A 84 10.35 -12.34 4.33
N SER A 85 10.96 -13.41 4.84
CA SER A 85 11.35 -14.57 4.02
C SER A 85 10.17 -15.28 3.35
N LYS A 86 8.96 -15.25 3.94
CA LYS A 86 7.77 -15.81 3.30
C LYS A 86 7.25 -14.90 2.19
N VAL A 87 7.37 -13.58 2.35
CA VAL A 87 6.99 -12.62 1.30
C VAL A 87 7.88 -12.80 0.07
N ASP A 88 9.18 -13.00 0.25
CA ASP A 88 10.10 -13.26 -0.87
C ASP A 88 9.76 -14.57 -1.59
N GLN A 89 9.49 -15.65 -0.84
CA GLN A 89 9.04 -16.93 -1.40
C GLN A 89 7.72 -16.82 -2.17
N LEU A 90 6.81 -15.92 -1.75
CA LEU A 90 5.56 -15.65 -2.46
C LEU A 90 5.78 -14.79 -3.72
N GLN A 91 6.81 -13.93 -3.73
CA GLN A 91 7.12 -13.08 -4.88
C GLN A 91 7.84 -13.83 -6.00
N GLU A 92 8.73 -14.78 -5.68
CA GLU A 92 9.46 -15.60 -6.64
C GLU A 92 8.60 -16.22 -7.76
N PRO A 93 7.47 -16.91 -7.48
CA PRO A 93 6.63 -17.47 -8.53
C PRO A 93 5.97 -16.40 -9.42
N LEU A 94 5.69 -15.20 -8.90
CA LEU A 94 5.15 -14.10 -9.68
C LEU A 94 6.18 -13.55 -10.67
N LEU A 95 7.43 -13.41 -10.22
CA LEU A 95 8.56 -13.00 -11.07
C LEU A 95 8.81 -14.01 -12.18
N GLU A 96 8.79 -15.31 -11.86
CA GLU A 96 8.98 -16.35 -12.87
C GLU A 96 7.79 -16.43 -13.84
N ALA A 97 6.55 -16.25 -13.35
CA ALA A 97 5.36 -16.18 -14.20
C ALA A 97 5.44 -15.02 -15.20
N LEU A 98 5.80 -13.80 -14.74
CA LEU A 98 5.98 -12.64 -15.61
C LEU A 98 7.08 -12.89 -16.64
N LYS A 99 8.19 -13.49 -16.22
CA LYS A 99 9.32 -13.83 -17.09
C LYS A 99 8.93 -14.79 -18.21
N ILE A 100 8.25 -15.90 -17.86
CA ILE A 100 7.79 -16.89 -18.84
C ILE A 100 6.76 -16.26 -19.79
N TYR A 101 5.78 -15.53 -19.24
CA TYR A 101 4.72 -14.92 -20.01
C TYR A 101 5.24 -13.92 -21.05
N VAL A 102 6.06 -12.95 -20.62
CA VAL A 102 6.63 -11.92 -21.50
C VAL A 102 7.48 -12.54 -22.61
N ARG A 103 8.30 -13.56 -22.30
CA ARG A 103 9.12 -14.26 -23.30
C ARG A 103 8.29 -15.07 -24.29
N LYS A 104 7.22 -15.71 -23.82
CA LYS A 104 6.30 -16.45 -24.69
C LYS A 104 5.52 -15.52 -25.63
N ARG A 105 5.08 -14.36 -25.12
CA ARG A 105 4.34 -13.36 -25.91
C ARG A 105 5.23 -12.59 -26.88
N ARG A 106 6.50 -12.36 -26.53
CA ARG A 106 7.46 -11.63 -27.37
C ARG A 106 8.78 -12.42 -27.54
N PRO A 107 8.80 -13.58 -28.25
CA PRO A 107 10.00 -14.42 -28.39
C PRO A 107 11.19 -13.69 -29.03
N SER A 108 10.92 -12.77 -29.97
CA SER A 108 11.93 -11.96 -30.66
C SER A 108 12.44 -10.78 -29.84
N LYS A 109 11.84 -10.48 -28.68
CA LYS A 109 12.20 -9.33 -27.83
C LYS A 109 12.45 -9.77 -26.38
N PRO A 110 13.47 -10.61 -26.09
CA PRO A 110 13.73 -11.14 -24.74
C PRO A 110 14.07 -10.05 -23.71
N HIS A 111 14.55 -8.88 -24.17
CA HIS A 111 14.81 -7.71 -23.34
C HIS A 111 13.55 -7.04 -22.79
N MET A 112 12.35 -7.44 -23.25
CA MET A 112 11.09 -6.89 -22.75
C MET A 112 10.84 -7.30 -21.30
N PHE A 113 11.23 -8.51 -20.88
CA PHE A 113 11.08 -8.92 -19.48
C PHE A 113 11.81 -7.97 -18.51
N PRO A 114 13.14 -7.76 -18.62
CA PRO A 114 13.82 -6.83 -17.72
C PRO A 114 13.31 -5.40 -17.89
N LYS A 115 12.95 -4.97 -19.10
CA LYS A 115 12.39 -3.63 -19.34
C LYS A 115 11.06 -3.41 -18.60
N THR A 116 10.16 -4.39 -18.66
CA THR A 116 8.89 -4.40 -17.94
C THR A 116 9.13 -4.44 -16.43
N LEU A 117 10.06 -5.28 -15.97
CA LEU A 117 10.39 -5.40 -14.55
C LEU A 117 10.97 -4.09 -13.98
N MET A 118 11.82 -3.38 -14.72
CA MET A 118 12.39 -2.10 -14.28
C MET A 118 11.33 -1.01 -14.06
N LYS A 119 10.14 -1.12 -14.68
CA LYS A 119 9.04 -0.19 -14.41
C LYS A 119 8.56 -0.23 -12.95
N ILE A 120 8.80 -1.32 -12.22
CA ILE A 120 8.54 -1.40 -10.77
C ILE A 120 9.33 -0.33 -10.02
N THR A 121 10.62 -0.18 -10.33
CA THR A 121 11.49 0.78 -9.64
C THR A 121 11.07 2.22 -9.92
N ASP A 122 10.71 2.51 -11.17
CA ASP A 122 10.19 3.82 -11.57
C ASP A 122 8.87 4.11 -10.86
N LEU A 123 7.95 3.12 -10.85
CA LEU A 123 6.65 3.24 -10.20
C LEU A 123 6.80 3.54 -8.70
N ARG A 124 7.65 2.78 -7.99
CA ARG A 124 7.94 3.01 -6.57
C ARG A 124 8.46 4.43 -6.31
N SER A 125 9.30 4.95 -7.21
CA SER A 125 9.84 6.31 -7.12
C SER A 125 8.74 7.37 -7.29
N ILE A 126 7.79 7.15 -8.20
CA ILE A 126 6.65 8.05 -8.40
C ILE A 126 5.68 7.94 -7.22
N SER A 127 5.43 6.74 -6.70
CA SER A 127 4.56 6.52 -5.54
C SER A 127 5.08 7.18 -4.27
N ALA A 128 6.39 7.17 -4.03
CA ALA A 128 6.99 7.92 -2.93
C ALA A 128 6.68 9.42 -3.05
N LYS A 129 6.85 10.01 -4.24
CA LYS A 129 6.47 11.41 -4.52
C LYS A 129 4.96 11.64 -4.42
N GLY A 130 4.16 10.63 -4.75
CA GLY A 130 2.71 10.64 -4.57
C GLY A 130 2.31 10.76 -3.10
N ALA A 131 2.93 9.97 -2.23
CA ALA A 131 2.72 10.04 -0.79
C ALA A 131 3.12 11.41 -0.22
N GLU A 132 4.25 11.98 -0.67
CA GLU A 132 4.65 13.35 -0.31
C GLU A 132 3.59 14.37 -0.76
N ARG A 133 3.06 14.23 -1.98
CA ARG A 133 2.03 15.15 -2.51
C ARG A 133 0.74 15.10 -1.69
N VAL A 134 0.32 13.93 -1.21
CA VAL A 134 -0.84 13.79 -0.31
C VAL A 134 -0.64 14.62 0.94
N ILE A 135 0.54 14.53 1.56
CA ILE A 135 0.85 15.29 2.77
C ILE A 135 0.82 16.80 2.48
N SER A 136 1.46 17.27 1.41
CA SER A 136 1.46 18.69 1.04
C SER A 136 0.04 19.20 0.74
N LEU A 137 -0.77 18.43 0.02
CA LEU A 137 -2.12 18.84 -0.36
C LEU A 137 -3.04 18.95 0.87
N LYS A 138 -2.87 18.08 1.89
CA LYS A 138 -3.57 18.21 3.19
C LYS A 138 -3.19 19.49 3.95
N MET A 139 -2.00 20.02 3.72
CA MET A 139 -1.56 21.29 4.33
C MET A 139 -2.04 22.52 3.53
N GLU A 140 -2.15 22.40 2.21
CA GLU A 140 -2.59 23.47 1.31
C GLU A 140 -4.10 23.75 1.40
N ILE A 141 -4.91 22.71 1.59
CA ILE A 141 -6.37 22.81 1.60
C ILE A 141 -6.89 22.56 3.02
N PRO A 142 -7.41 23.58 3.73
CA PRO A 142 -8.14 23.38 4.97
C PRO A 142 -9.45 22.66 4.66
N GLY A 143 -9.50 21.33 4.82
CA GLY A 143 -10.67 20.53 4.50
C GLY A 143 -10.36 19.08 4.18
N SER A 144 -11.36 18.35 3.68
CA SER A 144 -11.19 16.97 3.22
C SER A 144 -10.50 16.90 1.86
N MET A 145 -9.58 15.95 1.69
CA MET A 145 -8.92 15.68 0.42
C MET A 145 -9.97 15.36 -0.68
N PRO A 146 -9.80 15.86 -1.92
CA PRO A 146 -10.69 15.49 -3.01
C PRO A 146 -10.73 13.97 -3.21
N PRO A 147 -11.92 13.35 -3.36
CA PRO A 147 -12.07 11.89 -3.43
C PRO A 147 -11.21 11.22 -4.51
N LEU A 148 -11.02 11.89 -5.65
CA LEU A 148 -10.20 11.41 -6.77
C LEU A 148 -8.71 11.28 -6.38
N ILE A 149 -8.20 12.22 -5.59
CA ILE A 149 -6.81 12.19 -5.09
C ILE A 149 -6.67 11.16 -3.99
N GLN A 150 -7.68 11.06 -3.13
CA GLN A 150 -7.74 10.06 -2.07
C GLN A 150 -7.71 8.63 -2.64
N GLU A 151 -8.52 8.31 -3.65
CA GLU A 151 -8.51 6.98 -4.29
C GLU A 151 -7.15 6.66 -4.91
N MET A 152 -6.51 7.64 -5.53
CA MET A 152 -5.27 7.42 -6.28
C MET A 152 -4.01 7.39 -5.42
N LEU A 153 -3.98 8.17 -4.33
CA LEU A 153 -2.75 8.47 -3.62
C LEU A 153 -2.80 8.13 -2.13
N GLU A 154 -3.98 7.97 -1.52
CA GLU A 154 -4.09 7.82 -0.07
C GLU A 154 -4.04 6.36 0.40
N ASN A 155 -3.28 6.15 1.47
CA ASN A 155 -3.30 4.93 2.26
C ASN A 155 -4.57 4.92 3.10
N SER A 156 -5.56 4.08 2.77
CA SER A 156 -6.61 3.78 3.75
C SER A 156 -6.01 2.91 4.86
N GLU A 157 -5.46 3.56 5.87
CA GLU A 157 -5.18 3.03 7.21
C GLU A 157 -5.77 4.05 8.19
N GLY A 158 -6.69 3.58 9.04
CA GLY A 158 -7.46 4.42 9.94
C GLY A 158 -6.58 5.31 10.79
N GLN A 159 -6.81 6.61 10.72
CA GLN A 159 -6.33 7.52 11.74
C GLN A 159 -7.33 7.43 12.89
N ASP A 160 -6.87 6.84 14.00
CA ASP A 160 -7.49 7.07 15.29
C ASP A 160 -7.67 8.57 15.46
N SER A 161 -8.93 8.96 15.57
CA SER A 161 -9.33 10.32 15.88
C SER A 161 -8.93 10.58 17.32
N GLN A 162 -7.80 11.24 17.54
CA GLN A 162 -7.60 12.02 18.76
C GLN A 162 -7.56 13.49 18.39
N SER A 163 -8.77 14.05 18.37
CA SER A 163 -9.02 15.47 18.49
C SER A 163 -8.34 16.01 19.75
N SER A 164 -7.38 16.92 19.55
CA SER A 164 -7.01 17.89 20.57
C SER A 164 -8.21 18.79 20.86
N SER A 165 -8.71 18.76 22.10
CA SER A 165 -9.56 19.83 22.64
C SER A 165 -8.80 20.61 23.71
N ASN A 166 -8.86 21.93 23.58
CA ASN A 166 -8.00 22.95 24.15
C ASN A 166 -8.02 23.14 25.68
N SER A 167 -6.87 23.67 26.11
CA SER A 167 -6.48 24.48 27.27
C SER A 167 -7.51 25.09 28.26
N SER A 168 -7.11 24.96 29.54
CA SER A 168 -7.06 25.95 30.64
C SER A 168 -8.33 26.44 31.34
N THR A 169 -8.41 26.23 32.67
CA THR A 169 -8.27 27.28 33.70
C THR A 169 -8.26 26.71 35.15
N SER A 170 -7.30 27.20 35.94
CA SER A 170 -7.31 27.62 37.35
C SER A 170 -8.10 26.88 38.47
N ALA A 171 -7.33 26.58 39.54
CA ALA A 171 -7.58 26.83 40.97
C ALA A 171 -8.39 25.84 41.85
N LYS A 172 -7.60 25.17 42.72
CA LYS A 172 -7.68 25.13 44.20
C LYS A 172 -8.76 24.29 44.91
N ALA A 173 -8.28 23.71 46.04
CA ALA A 173 -8.93 22.98 47.13
C ALA A 173 -9.18 21.49 46.82
N GLY A 174 -8.53 20.52 47.44
CA GLY A 174 -8.09 20.45 48.84
C GLY A 174 -9.16 19.73 49.66
N SER A 175 -9.18 18.40 49.60
CA SER A 175 -9.99 17.57 50.51
C SER A 175 -9.41 16.15 50.59
N SER A 176 -8.80 15.85 51.73
CA SER A 176 -8.75 14.53 52.38
C SER A 176 -9.29 14.80 53.79
N PRO A 177 -10.05 13.88 54.44
CA PRO A 177 -9.39 12.74 55.06
C PRO A 177 -10.20 11.42 55.17
N SER A 178 -9.45 10.32 55.03
CA SER A 178 -9.32 9.17 55.96
C SER A 178 -10.54 8.47 56.57
N SER A 179 -10.60 7.14 56.39
CA SER A 179 -10.96 6.07 57.36
C SER A 179 -10.61 4.72 56.69
N LYS A 180 -9.67 3.91 57.22
CA LYS A 180 -9.88 2.77 58.16
C LYS A 180 -10.82 1.69 57.59
N ASP A 181 -10.52 0.40 57.49
CA ASP A 181 -9.78 -0.52 58.36
C ASP A 181 -9.59 -1.91 57.66
N THR A 182 -8.54 -2.64 58.06
CA THR A 182 -8.42 -4.12 58.28
C THR A 182 -8.54 -5.16 57.14
N ASP A 183 -7.43 -5.89 56.90
CA ASP A 183 -7.32 -7.32 56.47
C ASP A 183 -7.80 -8.30 57.59
N PRO A 184 -7.79 -9.68 57.50
CA PRO A 184 -7.21 -10.62 56.50
C PRO A 184 -8.02 -11.94 56.23
N VAL A 185 -7.38 -12.92 55.53
CA VAL A 185 -7.66 -14.40 55.46
C VAL A 185 -8.72 -14.82 54.42
N GLU A 186 -8.52 -15.77 53.48
CA GLU A 186 -8.03 -17.16 53.52
C GLU A 186 -7.70 -17.68 52.09
N SER A 187 -6.63 -18.47 51.93
CA SER A 187 -6.40 -19.41 50.79
C SER A 187 -6.92 -20.81 51.20
N PRO A 188 -6.77 -21.94 50.46
CA PRO A 188 -6.48 -22.22 49.04
C PRO A 188 -7.46 -23.24 48.41
N GLY A 189 -7.32 -23.56 47.12
CA GLY A 189 -8.00 -24.69 46.49
C GLY A 189 -7.31 -25.10 45.19
N SER A 190 -6.98 -26.38 45.08
CA SER A 190 -5.90 -26.97 44.26
C SER A 190 -6.39 -27.93 43.17
N LEU A 191 -5.50 -28.21 42.20
CA LEU A 191 -5.41 -29.39 41.29
C LEU A 191 -6.52 -29.46 40.21
N ASP A 192 -6.27 -29.83 38.94
CA ASP A 192 -5.52 -30.99 38.45
C ASP A 192 -4.82 -30.77 37.09
N THR A 193 -3.77 -31.57 36.90
CA THR A 193 -2.95 -31.79 35.70
C THR A 193 -3.51 -33.00 34.95
N GLU A 194 -3.61 -32.98 33.60
CA GLU A 194 -3.45 -34.22 32.82
C GLU A 194 -2.96 -33.95 31.38
N GLU A 195 -2.07 -34.85 30.96
CA GLU A 195 -1.17 -34.89 29.80
C GLU A 195 -1.82 -35.57 28.56
N PRO A 196 -1.33 -35.36 27.32
CA PRO A 196 -1.88 -36.03 26.13
C PRO A 196 -1.16 -37.36 25.79
N PRO A 197 -1.81 -38.28 25.08
CA PRO A 197 -1.09 -39.28 24.29
C PRO A 197 -1.64 -39.33 22.83
N ALA A 198 -1.04 -39.98 21.83
CA ALA A 198 0.30 -40.45 21.47
C ALA A 198 0.11 -41.09 20.07
N THR A 199 1.06 -40.93 19.16
CA THR A 199 1.15 -41.64 17.86
C THR A 199 1.64 -43.08 18.05
N PRO A 200 1.28 -44.04 17.17
CA PRO A 200 2.29 -44.99 16.64
C PRO A 200 1.95 -45.50 15.19
N PRO A 201 2.63 -46.52 14.62
CA PRO A 201 3.91 -46.44 13.91
C PRO A 201 3.86 -47.00 12.46
N SER A 202 5.02 -46.97 11.79
CA SER A 202 5.35 -47.50 10.46
C SER A 202 5.23 -49.02 10.32
N ASP A 203 4.93 -49.51 9.10
CA ASP A 203 5.43 -50.80 8.59
C ASP A 203 5.51 -50.82 7.05
N GLU A 204 6.62 -51.37 6.55
CA GLU A 204 6.98 -51.68 5.14
C GLU A 204 6.22 -52.95 4.67
N PRO A 205 6.18 -53.30 3.37
CA PRO A 205 7.36 -53.73 2.58
C PRO A 205 7.48 -53.12 1.17
#